data_AF-B8BRH3-F1
#
_entry.id   AF-B8BRH3-F1
#
_cell.length_a   1.000
_cell.length_b   1.000
_cell.length_c   1.000
_cell.angle_alpha   90.00
_cell.angle_beta   90.00
_cell.angle_gamma   90.00
#
_symmetry.space_group_name_H-M   'P 1'
#
loop_
_entity.id
_entity.type
_entity.pdbx_description
1 polymer ?
#
loop_
_entity_poly.entity_id
_entity_poly.type
_entity_poly.pdbx_seq_one_letter_code
_entity_poly.pdbx_strand_id
1 'polypeptide(L)'
;MGKGSCGGDTSTFKSVSECNGANIHAKDLPTLIVFDLDDCLWTPEMHDLSGMPSISVEGPLDPNNPCTSPLGTVGMKVPSGGRGGWGGCNNEGDEIVELYVGARLVLRELLLNPKYQHVKIAVASTSLVPSYSRACIAGLEIIEGTTMKDVISYAQIGRSGQLSSRKTSHFKLIHEQSKLPYSEQLFFDDCNWCDHVGDLSKTFGVVGVRTPNGLRMEEFYRGLELFRDEKRRRNGED
;
A
#
# COMPACT_ATOMS: atom_id res chain seq x y z
N MET A 1 -11.55 8.62 -62.44
CA MET A 1 -11.16 7.57 -61.46
C MET A 1 -10.04 8.13 -60.59
N GLY A 2 -10.27 8.15 -59.28
CA GLY A 2 -9.52 8.93 -58.31
C GLY A 2 -8.12 8.41 -58.02
N LYS A 3 -7.25 9.34 -57.61
CA LYS A 3 -5.92 9.10 -57.07
C LYS A 3 -6.02 8.52 -55.66
N GLY A 4 -5.29 7.44 -55.40
CA GLY A 4 -5.00 6.94 -54.05
C GLY A 4 -3.56 6.42 -54.05
N SER A 5 -2.63 7.21 -53.53
CA SER A 5 -1.25 6.82 -53.31
C SER A 5 -1.09 6.53 -51.82
N CYS A 6 -0.84 5.28 -51.48
CA CYS A 6 -0.53 4.82 -50.14
C CYS A 6 0.98 4.97 -49.93
N GLY A 7 1.41 6.05 -49.29
CA GLY A 7 2.78 6.20 -48.80
C GLY A 7 2.96 5.34 -47.54
N GLY A 8 3.80 4.31 -47.63
CA GLY A 8 4.27 3.57 -46.46
C GLY A 8 5.42 4.34 -45.82
N ASP A 9 5.12 5.06 -44.74
CA ASP A 9 6.15 5.69 -43.91
C ASP A 9 6.69 4.67 -42.92
N THR A 10 8.00 4.44 -43.02
CA THR A 10 8.78 3.64 -42.09
C THR A 10 9.11 4.50 -40.87
N SER A 11 8.16 4.64 -39.94
CA SER A 11 8.45 5.26 -38.65
C SER A 11 8.97 4.20 -37.67
N THR A 12 10.28 4.17 -37.55
CA THR A 12 11.08 3.63 -36.44
C THR A 12 10.34 3.64 -35.10
N PHE A 13 10.09 2.46 -34.53
CA PHE A 13 9.70 2.31 -33.13
C PHE A 13 10.81 2.90 -32.25
N LYS A 14 10.60 4.12 -31.75
CA LYS A 14 11.42 4.67 -30.66
C LYS A 14 10.96 4.02 -29.35
N SER A 15 11.91 3.44 -28.64
CA SER A 15 11.73 2.86 -27.33
C SER A 15 11.13 3.87 -26.36
N VAL A 16 10.10 3.47 -25.65
CA VAL A 16 9.56 4.20 -24.51
C VAL A 16 10.54 3.98 -23.34
N SER A 17 11.66 4.71 -23.33
CA SER A 17 12.62 4.66 -22.20
C SER A 17 13.11 6.04 -21.74
N GLU A 18 12.38 7.12 -22.04
CA GLU A 18 12.73 8.46 -21.56
C GLU A 18 11.49 9.22 -21.13
N CYS A 19 10.84 8.76 -20.05
CA CYS A 19 10.15 9.69 -19.17
C CYS A 19 11.14 10.13 -18.09
N ASN A 20 11.56 11.39 -18.19
CA ASN A 20 12.47 12.11 -17.30
C ASN A 20 12.41 11.64 -15.84
N GLY A 21 13.43 10.89 -15.42
CA GLY A 21 13.76 10.72 -14.01
C GLY A 21 14.21 12.07 -13.45
N ALA A 22 13.26 12.90 -13.03
CA ALA A 22 13.56 14.09 -12.24
C ALA A 22 14.45 13.64 -11.06
N ASN A 23 15.59 14.30 -10.84
CA ASN A 23 16.43 14.10 -9.67
C ASN A 23 15.61 14.42 -8.41
N ILE A 24 14.92 13.41 -7.87
CA ILE A 24 14.21 13.53 -6.60
C ILE A 24 15.27 13.46 -5.52
N HIS A 25 15.57 14.59 -4.90
CA HIS A 25 16.51 14.64 -3.80
C HIS A 25 15.88 14.03 -2.55
N ALA A 26 16.68 13.48 -1.64
CA ALA A 26 16.16 12.89 -0.39
C ALA A 26 15.29 13.88 0.42
N LYS A 27 15.55 15.18 0.28
CA LYS A 27 14.74 16.25 0.89
C LYS A 27 13.30 16.33 0.34
N ASP A 28 13.06 15.84 -0.86
CA ASP A 28 11.76 15.91 -1.55
C ASP A 28 10.87 14.69 -1.26
N LEU A 29 11.39 13.71 -0.50
CA LEU A 29 10.65 12.49 -0.13
C LEU A 29 9.97 12.66 1.24
N PRO A 30 8.85 11.95 1.46
CA PRO A 30 8.29 11.82 2.80
C PRO A 30 9.25 11.05 3.70
N THR A 31 9.36 11.46 4.96
CA THR A 31 10.14 10.70 5.95
C THR A 31 9.36 9.45 6.42
N LEU A 32 8.03 9.50 6.35
CA LEU A 32 7.14 8.39 6.70
C LEU A 32 6.04 8.22 5.65
N ILE A 33 5.88 7.00 5.16
CA ILE A 33 4.71 6.62 4.36
C ILE A 33 3.81 5.74 5.21
N VAL A 34 2.55 6.12 5.32
CA VAL A 34 1.52 5.43 6.08
C VAL A 34 0.56 4.79 5.09
N PHE A 35 0.23 3.52 5.28
CA PHE A 35 -0.74 2.79 4.47
C PHE A 35 -1.94 2.37 5.32
N ASP A 36 -3.14 2.37 4.73
CA ASP A 36 -4.21 1.49 5.18
C ASP A 36 -3.86 0.02 4.91
N LEU A 37 -4.73 -0.90 5.35
CA LEU A 37 -4.58 -2.33 5.19
C LEU A 37 -5.65 -2.89 4.24
N ASP A 38 -6.86 -3.10 4.75
CA ASP A 38 -8.01 -3.63 4.02
C ASP A 38 -8.30 -2.75 2.79
N ASP A 39 -8.52 -3.35 1.62
CA ASP A 39 -8.76 -2.71 0.30
C ASP A 39 -7.70 -1.71 -0.21
N CYS A 40 -6.65 -1.43 0.56
CA CYS A 40 -5.51 -0.63 0.15
C CYS A 40 -4.29 -1.51 -0.15
N LEU A 41 -3.79 -2.27 0.82
CA LEU A 41 -2.63 -3.16 0.63
C LEU A 41 -3.04 -4.55 0.19
N TRP A 42 -4.13 -5.10 0.72
CA TRP A 42 -4.55 -6.46 0.44
C TRP A 42 -6.05 -6.59 0.24
N THR A 43 -6.44 -7.77 -0.22
CA THR A 43 -7.81 -8.23 -0.36
C THR A 43 -7.88 -9.73 0.03
N PRO A 44 -9.01 -10.24 0.55
CA PRO A 44 -10.22 -9.51 0.96
C PRO A 44 -10.03 -8.72 2.27
N GLU A 45 -11.07 -8.00 2.71
CA GLU A 45 -11.08 -7.35 4.02
C GLU A 45 -11.05 -8.37 5.17
N MET A 46 -10.39 -8.07 6.28
CA MET A 46 -10.29 -9.00 7.41
C MET A 46 -11.64 -9.41 8.00
N HIS A 47 -12.66 -8.55 7.88
CA HIS A 47 -13.98 -8.80 8.45
C HIS A 47 -14.83 -9.76 7.60
N ASP A 48 -14.44 -10.00 6.35
CA ASP A 48 -15.08 -10.97 5.45
C ASP A 48 -14.62 -12.41 5.71
N LEU A 49 -13.51 -12.59 6.43
CA LEU A 49 -12.89 -13.89 6.66
C LEU A 49 -13.64 -14.70 7.71
N SER A 50 -13.86 -15.98 7.42
CA SER A 50 -14.50 -16.95 8.32
C SER A 50 -13.66 -17.31 9.55
N GLY A 51 -12.36 -17.03 9.50
CA GLY A 51 -11.40 -17.39 10.54
C GLY A 51 -10.06 -16.66 10.38
N MET A 52 -9.17 -16.88 11.35
CA MET A 52 -7.85 -16.24 11.35
C MET A 52 -6.94 -16.84 10.27
N PRO A 53 -6.38 -16.04 9.35
CA PRO A 53 -5.34 -16.49 8.43
C PRO A 53 -4.14 -17.04 9.20
N SER A 54 -3.72 -18.26 8.87
CA SER A 54 -2.63 -18.95 9.59
C SER A 54 -1.85 -19.97 8.77
N ILE A 55 -2.23 -20.17 7.51
CA ILE A 55 -1.53 -21.07 6.58
C ILE A 55 -0.85 -20.21 5.51
N SER A 56 0.47 -20.28 5.43
CA SER A 56 1.23 -19.61 4.37
C SER A 56 0.92 -20.21 3.00
N VAL A 57 0.70 -19.34 2.02
CA VAL A 57 0.60 -19.70 0.61
C VAL A 57 1.88 -19.27 -0.08
N GLU A 58 2.63 -20.25 -0.61
CA GLU A 58 3.89 -20.01 -1.30
C GLU A 58 3.67 -19.56 -2.75
N GLY A 59 4.47 -18.60 -3.21
CA GLY A 59 4.46 -18.13 -4.58
C GLY A 59 5.62 -17.17 -4.90
N PRO A 60 5.72 -16.68 -6.14
CA PRO A 60 6.79 -15.77 -6.55
C PRO A 60 6.64 -14.41 -5.88
N LEU A 61 7.70 -13.92 -5.23
CA LEU A 61 7.68 -12.64 -4.51
C LEU A 61 7.70 -11.41 -5.43
N ASP A 62 8.16 -11.56 -6.67
CA ASP A 62 8.17 -10.55 -7.73
C ASP A 62 7.12 -10.87 -8.79
N PRO A 63 5.97 -10.16 -8.78
CA PRO A 63 4.91 -10.43 -9.76
C PRO A 63 5.30 -10.04 -11.19
N ASN A 64 6.34 -9.22 -11.39
CA ASN A 64 6.81 -8.87 -12.74
C ASN A 64 7.75 -9.94 -13.34
N ASN A 65 8.35 -10.78 -12.50
CA ASN A 65 9.34 -11.79 -12.93
C ASN A 65 9.07 -13.18 -12.30
N PRO A 66 7.86 -13.75 -12.45
CA PRO A 66 7.43 -14.90 -11.66
C PRO A 66 8.29 -16.15 -11.89
N CYS A 67 8.82 -16.34 -13.09
CA CYS A 67 9.64 -17.52 -13.42
C CYS A 67 11.04 -17.51 -12.80
N THR A 68 11.55 -16.35 -12.39
CA THR A 68 12.90 -16.19 -11.85
C THR A 68 12.89 -15.62 -10.43
N SER A 69 11.71 -15.32 -9.90
CA SER A 69 11.55 -14.77 -8.56
C SER A 69 11.80 -15.84 -7.50
N PRO A 70 12.50 -15.51 -6.39
CA PRO A 70 12.47 -16.34 -5.21
C PRO A 70 11.03 -16.59 -4.75
N LEU A 71 10.78 -17.80 -4.27
CA LEU A 71 9.51 -18.14 -3.65
C LEU A 71 9.49 -17.66 -2.20
N GLY A 72 8.30 -17.32 -1.72
CA GLY A 72 8.04 -16.99 -0.32
C GLY A 72 6.54 -16.91 -0.07
N THR A 73 6.16 -16.47 1.13
CA THR A 73 4.74 -16.38 1.51
C THR A 73 4.06 -15.20 0.81
N VAL A 74 3.32 -15.48 -0.28
CA VAL A 74 2.60 -14.47 -1.06
C VAL A 74 1.17 -14.22 -0.60
N GLY A 75 0.60 -15.19 0.12
CA GLY A 75 -0.75 -15.13 0.66
C GLY A 75 -0.87 -15.80 2.03
N MET A 76 -1.92 -15.45 2.76
CA MET A 76 -2.25 -16.02 4.07
C MET A 76 -3.66 -16.62 4.03
N LYS A 77 -3.73 -17.94 4.10
CA LYS A 77 -4.96 -18.72 4.00
C LYS A 77 -5.59 -19.00 5.35
N VAL A 78 -6.92 -18.94 5.40
CA VAL A 78 -7.74 -19.40 6.52
C VAL A 78 -7.81 -20.95 6.52
N PRO A 79 -7.55 -21.63 7.64
CA PRO A 79 -7.68 -23.09 7.72
C PRO A 79 -9.11 -23.56 7.42
N SER A 80 -9.25 -24.47 6.46
CA SER A 80 -10.51 -25.14 6.19
C SER A 80 -10.87 -26.07 7.36
N GLY A 81 -11.92 -25.76 8.14
CA GLY A 81 -12.48 -26.73 9.12
C GLY A 81 -12.85 -26.24 10.53
N GLY A 82 -13.13 -24.96 10.77
CA GLY A 82 -13.71 -24.49 12.04
C GLY A 82 -15.19 -24.12 11.87
N ARG A 83 -16.08 -24.68 12.71
CA ARG A 83 -17.53 -24.38 12.72
C ARG A 83 -17.84 -22.89 12.60
N GLY A 84 -18.81 -22.59 11.73
CA GLY A 84 -19.20 -21.23 11.35
C GLY A 84 -19.55 -20.27 12.49
N GLY A 85 -19.29 -18.99 12.21
CA GLY A 85 -19.72 -17.84 12.98
C GLY A 85 -20.28 -16.76 12.05
N TRP A 86 -21.58 -16.46 12.24
CA TRP A 86 -22.40 -15.33 11.79
C TRP A 86 -22.04 -14.60 10.49
N GLY A 87 -22.60 -15.09 9.37
CA GLY A 87 -22.71 -14.34 8.12
C GLY A 87 -22.51 -15.24 6.90
N GLY A 88 -23.50 -16.09 6.60
CA GLY A 88 -23.38 -17.07 5.55
C GLY A 88 -23.30 -16.47 4.15
N CYS A 89 -22.20 -16.75 3.47
CA CYS A 89 -22.10 -17.04 2.04
C CYS A 89 -21.06 -18.15 1.92
N ASN A 90 -21.46 -19.35 1.48
CA ASN A 90 -20.51 -20.43 1.18
C ASN A 90 -19.68 -20.02 -0.04
N ASN A 91 -18.55 -19.35 0.17
CA ASN A 91 -17.54 -19.26 -0.87
C ASN A 91 -16.86 -20.63 -0.93
N GLU A 92 -17.16 -21.41 -1.97
CA GLU A 92 -16.53 -22.72 -2.26
C GLU A 92 -15.03 -22.60 -2.64
N GLY A 93 -14.43 -21.43 -2.42
CA GLY A 93 -13.02 -21.13 -2.69
C GLY A 93 -12.22 -20.95 -1.40
N ASP A 94 -10.91 -21.14 -1.52
CA ASP A 94 -9.99 -20.86 -0.43
C ASP A 94 -10.03 -19.37 -0.06
N GLU A 95 -10.20 -19.06 1.23
CA GLU A 95 -10.08 -17.70 1.75
C GLU A 95 -8.60 -17.36 1.96
N ILE A 96 -8.02 -16.68 0.98
CA ILE A 96 -6.61 -16.30 0.96
C ILE A 96 -6.52 -14.78 0.94
N VAL A 97 -5.81 -14.22 1.91
CA VAL A 97 -5.44 -12.80 1.92
C VAL A 97 -4.17 -12.63 1.11
N GLU A 98 -4.22 -11.79 0.08
CA GLU A 98 -3.08 -11.49 -0.78
C GLU A 98 -2.92 -9.98 -0.94
N LEU A 99 -1.67 -9.53 -1.07
CA LEU A 99 -1.40 -8.14 -1.44
C LEU A 99 -1.92 -7.89 -2.86
N TYR A 100 -2.49 -6.70 -3.10
CA TYR A 100 -2.65 -6.22 -4.46
C TYR A 100 -1.28 -6.21 -5.16
N VAL A 101 -1.26 -6.53 -6.46
CA VAL A 101 -0.02 -6.55 -7.26
C VAL A 101 0.73 -5.23 -7.14
N GLY A 102 0.02 -4.11 -7.21
CA GLY A 102 0.60 -2.78 -7.04
C GLY A 102 1.17 -2.54 -5.64
N ALA A 103 0.45 -2.93 -4.59
CA ALA A 103 0.92 -2.84 -3.21
C ALA A 103 2.22 -3.64 -2.99
N ARG A 104 2.28 -4.86 -3.52
CA ARG A 104 3.49 -5.69 -3.50
C ARG A 104 4.66 -5.00 -4.21
N LEU A 105 4.43 -4.44 -5.40
CA LEU A 105 5.46 -3.72 -6.16
C LEU A 105 5.93 -2.45 -5.43
N VAL A 106 5.02 -1.69 -4.82
CA VAL A 106 5.37 -0.48 -4.04
C VAL A 106 6.23 -0.83 -2.85
N LEU A 107 5.83 -1.83 -2.05
CA LEU A 107 6.62 -2.27 -0.89
C LEU A 107 8.00 -2.76 -1.35
N ARG A 108 8.08 -3.55 -2.42
CA ARG A 108 9.37 -3.96 -3.00
C ARG A 108 10.22 -2.77 -3.46
N GLU A 109 9.63 -1.78 -4.12
CA GLU A 109 10.34 -0.57 -4.52
C GLU A 109 10.92 0.18 -3.31
N LEU A 110 10.15 0.32 -2.23
CA LEU A 110 10.59 0.97 -0.99
C LEU A 110 11.77 0.24 -0.33
N LEU A 111 11.83 -1.09 -0.43
CA LEU A 111 12.92 -1.89 0.14
C LEU A 111 14.17 -1.94 -0.75
N LEU A 112 13.98 -2.09 -2.06
CA LEU A 112 15.06 -2.44 -2.98
C LEU A 112 15.74 -1.22 -3.62
N ASN A 113 15.05 -0.07 -3.68
CA ASN A 113 15.59 1.13 -4.30
C ASN A 113 16.28 2.00 -3.22
N PRO A 114 17.61 2.22 -3.30
CA PRO A 114 18.36 3.03 -2.33
C PRO A 114 17.82 4.45 -2.13
N LYS A 115 17.07 4.97 -3.10
CA LYS A 115 16.35 6.25 -3.00
C LYS A 115 15.47 6.34 -1.74
N TYR A 116 14.86 5.23 -1.31
CA TYR A 116 13.93 5.21 -0.19
C TYR A 116 14.54 4.68 1.11
N GLN A 117 15.87 4.50 1.19
CA GLN A 117 16.54 3.91 2.37
C GLN A 117 16.29 4.63 3.71
N HIS A 118 15.81 5.88 3.67
CA HIS A 118 15.48 6.68 4.86
C HIS A 118 13.98 6.88 5.06
N VAL A 119 13.14 6.32 4.19
CA VAL A 119 11.69 6.37 4.30
C VAL A 119 11.22 5.26 5.22
N LYS A 120 10.55 5.63 6.30
CA LYS A 120 9.92 4.66 7.20
C LYS A 120 8.53 4.28 6.67
N ILE A 121 8.09 3.07 7.00
CA ILE A 121 6.76 2.56 6.67
C ILE A 121 5.93 2.46 7.95
N ALA A 122 4.67 2.88 7.90
CA ALA A 122 3.69 2.66 8.95
C ALA A 122 2.36 2.17 8.39
N VAL A 123 1.55 1.58 9.27
CA VAL A 123 0.18 1.17 8.94
C VAL A 123 -0.83 1.78 9.92
N ALA A 124 -1.96 2.23 9.38
CA ALA A 124 -3.08 2.80 10.12
C ALA A 124 -4.39 2.20 9.61
N SER A 125 -4.95 1.23 10.34
CA SER A 125 -6.15 0.50 9.94
C SER A 125 -7.19 0.47 11.05
N THR A 126 -8.44 0.73 10.69
CA THR A 126 -9.60 0.70 11.61
C THR A 126 -10.23 -0.69 11.72
N SER A 127 -9.52 -1.75 11.33
CA SER A 127 -10.04 -3.14 11.27
C SER A 127 -10.85 -3.56 12.51
N LEU A 128 -11.95 -4.27 12.29
CA LEU A 128 -12.74 -4.89 13.36
C LEU A 128 -12.05 -6.10 13.98
N VAL A 129 -11.11 -6.71 13.25
CA VAL A 129 -10.45 -7.96 13.66
C VAL A 129 -8.93 -7.79 13.65
N PRO A 130 -8.35 -6.93 14.53
CA PRO A 130 -6.92 -6.59 14.48
C PRO A 130 -5.96 -7.78 14.65
N SER A 131 -6.43 -8.91 15.19
CA SER A 131 -5.65 -10.15 15.24
C SER A 131 -5.38 -10.71 13.86
N TYR A 132 -6.34 -10.62 12.93
CA TYR A 132 -6.21 -11.14 11.56
C TYR A 132 -5.23 -10.28 10.77
N SER A 133 -5.36 -8.95 10.85
CA SER A 133 -4.39 -8.03 10.23
C SER A 133 -2.96 -8.28 10.73
N ARG A 134 -2.78 -8.54 12.04
CA ARG A 134 -1.46 -8.85 12.61
C ARG A 134 -0.91 -10.19 12.14
N ALA A 135 -1.77 -11.19 11.94
CA ALA A 135 -1.37 -12.47 11.37
C ALA A 135 -0.88 -12.30 9.92
N CYS A 136 -1.60 -11.53 9.10
CA CYS A 136 -1.20 -11.22 7.73
C CYS A 136 0.12 -10.44 7.68
N ILE A 137 0.27 -9.40 8.50
CA ILE A 137 1.52 -8.62 8.60
C ILE A 137 2.71 -9.50 9.01
N ALA A 138 2.50 -10.46 9.92
CA ALA A 138 3.56 -11.36 10.37
C ALA A 138 3.93 -12.43 9.33
N GLY A 139 3.00 -12.83 8.47
CA GLY A 139 3.19 -13.94 7.54
C GLY A 139 3.57 -13.52 6.12
N LEU A 140 3.04 -12.40 5.61
CA LEU A 140 3.26 -11.98 4.22
C LEU A 140 4.70 -11.50 4.00
N GLU A 141 5.39 -12.14 3.06
CA GLU A 141 6.74 -11.79 2.63
C GLU A 141 6.71 -10.79 1.46
N ILE A 142 7.65 -9.84 1.47
CA ILE A 142 7.79 -8.79 0.43
C ILE A 142 8.99 -9.09 -0.48
N ILE A 143 10.11 -9.43 0.15
CA ILE A 143 11.33 -9.96 -0.47
C ILE A 143 11.77 -11.19 0.33
N GLU A 144 12.68 -11.98 -0.23
CA GLU A 144 13.13 -13.23 0.37
C GLU A 144 13.55 -13.05 1.83
N GLY A 145 12.86 -13.76 2.75
CA GLY A 145 13.15 -13.72 4.19
C GLY A 145 12.77 -12.43 4.91
N THR A 146 12.03 -11.52 4.26
CA THR A 146 11.59 -10.25 4.87
C THR A 146 10.08 -10.09 4.77
N THR A 147 9.42 -10.07 5.92
CA THR A 147 7.96 -9.93 6.05
C THR A 147 7.52 -8.47 6.12
N MET A 148 6.21 -8.22 5.98
CA MET A 148 5.62 -6.90 6.28
C MET A 148 5.96 -6.43 7.70
N LYS A 149 5.98 -7.34 8.67
CA LYS A 149 6.32 -7.03 10.06
C LYS A 149 7.74 -6.48 10.21
N ASP A 150 8.69 -6.98 9.43
CA ASP A 150 10.09 -6.58 9.53
C ASP A 150 10.33 -5.16 8.99
N VAL A 151 9.45 -4.68 8.11
CA VAL A 151 9.59 -3.39 7.41
C VAL A 151 8.73 -2.28 8.03
N ILE A 152 7.63 -2.64 8.69
CA ILE A 152 6.72 -1.69 9.33
C ILE A 152 7.37 -1.15 10.61
N SER A 153 7.67 0.15 10.61
CA SER A 153 8.22 0.86 11.77
C SER A 153 7.16 1.20 12.83
N TYR A 154 5.93 1.48 12.42
CA TYR A 154 4.83 1.83 13.34
C TYR A 154 3.52 1.21 12.88
N ALA A 155 2.77 0.60 13.80
CA ALA A 155 1.49 -0.04 13.48
C ALA A 155 0.41 0.39 14.46
N GLN A 156 -0.64 1.04 13.95
CA GLN A 156 -1.87 1.34 14.68
C GLN A 156 -3.02 0.60 14.00
N ILE A 157 -3.50 -0.46 14.64
CA ILE A 157 -4.47 -1.39 14.06
C ILE A 157 -5.59 -1.65 15.05
N GLY A 158 -6.81 -1.28 14.65
CA GLY A 158 -8.05 -1.52 15.36
C GLY A 158 -8.81 -0.25 15.71
N ARG A 159 -9.80 -0.40 16.58
CA ARG A 159 -10.68 0.70 17.01
C ARG A 159 -11.00 0.65 18.51
N SER A 160 -10.05 0.13 19.30
CA SER A 160 -10.17 -0.03 20.75
C SER A 160 -9.12 0.79 21.51
N GLY A 161 -9.37 1.02 22.80
CA GLY A 161 -8.49 1.84 23.63
C GLY A 161 -8.48 3.31 23.17
N GLN A 162 -7.30 3.79 22.76
CA GLN A 162 -7.13 5.15 22.24
C GLN A 162 -7.48 5.28 20.74
N LEU A 163 -7.67 4.15 20.05
CA LEU A 163 -8.06 4.12 18.64
C LEU A 163 -9.57 4.20 18.49
N SER A 164 -10.04 4.93 17.48
CA SER A 164 -11.46 5.06 17.10
C SER A 164 -11.66 4.66 15.65
N SER A 165 -12.90 4.65 15.16
CA SER A 165 -13.20 4.46 13.72
C SER A 165 -12.67 5.57 12.81
N ARG A 166 -12.07 6.63 13.37
CA ARG A 166 -11.49 7.76 12.63
C ARG A 166 -9.96 7.63 12.65
N LYS A 167 -9.32 7.73 11.48
CA LYS A 167 -7.86 7.67 11.36
C LYS A 167 -7.11 8.83 12.02
N THR A 168 -7.81 9.88 12.42
CA THR A 168 -7.21 10.94 13.24
C THR A 168 -6.66 10.42 14.56
N SER A 169 -7.30 9.41 15.18
CA SER A 169 -6.78 8.77 16.40
C SER A 169 -5.48 7.99 16.14
N HIS A 170 -5.41 7.30 15.00
CA HIS A 170 -4.27 6.50 14.59
C HIS A 170 -3.06 7.39 14.30
N PHE A 171 -3.27 8.47 13.54
CA PHE A 171 -2.23 9.43 13.20
C PHE A 171 -1.69 10.17 14.42
N LYS A 172 -2.50 10.44 15.45
CA LYS A 172 -2.01 10.97 16.73
C LYS A 172 -1.00 10.03 17.37
N LEU A 173 -1.32 8.74 17.48
CA LEU A 173 -0.40 7.76 18.08
C LEU A 173 0.85 7.53 17.21
N ILE A 174 0.71 7.50 15.88
CA ILE A 174 1.87 7.42 14.97
C ILE A 174 2.76 8.65 15.14
N HIS A 175 2.20 9.85 15.22
CA HIS A 175 2.95 11.07 15.48
C HIS A 175 3.66 11.03 16.84
N GLU A 176 2.96 10.58 17.89
CA GLU A 176 3.53 10.44 19.23
C GLU A 176 4.67 9.42 19.28
N GLN A 177 4.56 8.30 18.57
CA GLN A 177 5.60 7.26 18.53
C GLN A 177 6.78 7.65 17.65
N SER A 178 6.51 8.19 16.47
CA SER A 178 7.54 8.52 15.47
C SER A 178 8.25 9.84 15.74
N LYS A 179 7.59 10.76 16.45
CA LYS A 179 8.01 12.17 16.60
C LYS A 179 8.17 12.92 15.28
N LEU A 180 7.63 12.37 14.18
CA LEU A 180 7.68 12.99 12.86
C LEU A 180 6.50 13.94 12.69
N PRO A 181 6.72 15.17 12.19
CA PRO A 181 5.63 16.11 11.95
C PRO A 181 4.70 15.56 10.86
N TYR A 182 3.40 15.88 10.94
CA TYR A 182 2.43 15.47 9.93
C TYR A 182 2.80 15.94 8.52
N SER A 183 3.57 17.03 8.41
CA SER A 183 4.07 17.55 7.15
C SER A 183 5.09 16.66 6.44
N GLU A 184 5.67 15.68 7.16
CA GLU A 184 6.63 14.70 6.64
C GLU A 184 6.00 13.32 6.41
N GLN A 185 4.66 13.24 6.47
CA GLN A 185 3.89 12.01 6.31
C GLN A 185 3.10 12.03 5.00
N LEU A 186 3.14 10.92 4.26
CA LEU A 186 2.30 10.65 3.10
C LEU A 186 1.39 9.46 3.39
N PHE A 187 0.11 9.56 3.05
CA PHE A 187 -0.90 8.57 3.40
C PHE A 187 -1.62 7.95 2.19
N PHE A 188 -1.86 6.65 2.23
CA PHE A 188 -2.64 5.91 1.23
C PHE A 188 -3.78 5.15 1.91
N ASP A 189 -4.99 5.24 1.37
CA ASP A 189 -6.23 4.69 1.94
C ASP A 189 -7.24 4.45 0.83
N ASP A 190 -8.00 3.37 0.86
CA ASP A 190 -9.03 3.09 -0.15
C ASP A 190 -10.15 4.15 -0.12
N CYS A 191 -10.48 4.66 1.06
CA CYS A 191 -11.58 5.60 1.32
C CYS A 191 -12.95 5.11 0.81
N ASN A 192 -13.16 3.80 0.67
CA ASN A 192 -14.42 3.20 0.20
C ASN A 192 -15.55 3.41 1.22
N TRP A 193 -15.21 3.43 2.51
CA TRP A 193 -16.17 3.59 3.60
C TRP A 193 -16.32 5.03 4.12
N CYS A 194 -15.23 5.79 4.16
CA CYS A 194 -15.14 7.16 4.69
C CYS A 194 -13.98 7.91 4.03
N ASP A 195 -14.08 9.25 3.93
CA ASP A 195 -12.99 10.07 3.36
C ASP A 195 -11.85 10.34 4.36
N HIS A 196 -11.15 9.28 4.78
CA HIS A 196 -10.04 9.38 5.72
C HIS A 196 -8.92 10.30 5.24
N VAL A 197 -8.61 10.28 3.94
CA VAL A 197 -7.62 11.17 3.32
C VAL A 197 -8.03 12.63 3.50
N GLY A 198 -9.28 12.97 3.14
CA GLY A 198 -9.80 14.33 3.30
C GLY A 198 -9.84 14.77 4.76
N ASP A 199 -10.19 13.87 5.67
CA ASP A 199 -10.24 14.15 7.11
C ASP A 199 -8.86 14.46 7.70
N LEU A 200 -7.86 13.66 7.37
CA LEU A 200 -6.48 13.86 7.83
C LEU A 200 -5.85 15.10 7.21
N SER A 201 -6.14 15.37 5.94
CA SER A 201 -5.71 16.61 5.28
C SER A 201 -6.28 17.84 5.99
N LYS A 202 -7.58 17.86 6.28
CA LYS A 202 -8.22 18.98 6.99
C LYS A 202 -7.74 19.13 8.44
N THR A 203 -7.52 18.02 9.13
CA THR A 203 -7.22 18.04 10.57
C THR A 203 -5.75 18.31 10.84
N PHE A 204 -4.84 17.73 10.05
CA PHE A 204 -3.40 17.71 10.32
C PHE A 204 -2.53 18.18 9.15
N GLY A 205 -3.12 18.46 7.97
CA GLY A 205 -2.37 18.82 6.78
C GLY A 205 -1.56 17.66 6.18
N VAL A 206 -1.92 16.41 6.49
CA VAL A 206 -1.29 15.22 5.89
C VAL A 206 -1.63 15.18 4.40
N VAL A 207 -0.62 14.91 3.57
CA VAL A 207 -0.84 14.63 2.15
C VAL A 207 -1.31 13.20 2.04
N GLY A 208 -2.38 12.96 1.27
CA GLY A 208 -2.88 11.61 1.07
C GLY A 208 -3.44 11.35 -0.32
N VAL A 209 -3.48 10.08 -0.69
CA VAL A 209 -3.98 9.57 -1.96
C VAL A 209 -5.01 8.48 -1.68
N ARG A 210 -6.13 8.54 -2.41
CA ARG A 210 -7.17 7.50 -2.33
C ARG A 210 -6.83 6.34 -3.26
N THR A 211 -7.03 5.09 -2.82
CA THR A 211 -6.72 3.86 -3.55
C THR A 211 -7.95 2.95 -3.66
N PRO A 212 -9.05 3.39 -4.30
CA PRO A 212 -10.35 2.70 -4.23
C PRO A 212 -10.38 1.31 -4.89
N ASN A 213 -9.30 0.92 -5.58
CA ASN A 213 -9.19 -0.35 -6.29
C ASN A 213 -7.91 -1.12 -5.89
N GLY A 214 -7.49 -0.99 -4.63
CA GLY A 214 -6.17 -1.41 -4.18
C GLY A 214 -5.08 -0.44 -4.61
N LEU A 215 -3.99 -0.37 -3.83
CA LEU A 215 -2.84 0.46 -4.14
C LEU A 215 -2.15 -0.01 -5.42
N ARG A 216 -1.96 0.91 -6.36
CA ARG A 216 -1.23 0.74 -7.61
C ARG A 216 0.00 1.65 -7.64
N MET A 217 0.92 1.33 -8.53
CA MET A 217 2.12 2.13 -8.77
C MET A 217 1.78 3.57 -9.18
N GLU A 218 0.71 3.76 -9.94
CA GLU A 218 0.23 5.08 -10.37
C GLU A 218 -0.17 5.97 -9.20
N GLU A 219 -0.92 5.44 -8.23
CA GLU A 219 -1.30 6.17 -7.02
C GLU A 219 -0.08 6.45 -6.15
N PHE A 220 0.83 5.48 -6.01
CA PHE A 220 2.08 5.65 -5.26
C PHE A 220 2.92 6.80 -5.80
N TYR A 221 3.23 6.82 -7.09
CA TYR A 221 4.01 7.90 -7.68
C TYR A 221 3.27 9.23 -7.66
N ARG A 222 1.94 9.22 -7.84
CA ARG A 222 1.12 10.43 -7.67
C ARG A 222 1.22 10.97 -6.23
N GLY A 223 1.25 10.10 -5.23
CA GLY A 223 1.43 10.49 -3.84
C GLY A 223 2.78 11.17 -3.58
N LEU A 224 3.86 10.64 -4.16
CA LEU A 224 5.18 11.26 -4.08
C LEU A 224 5.22 12.64 -4.74
N GLU A 225 4.55 12.80 -5.89
CA GLU A 225 4.42 14.09 -6.57
C GLU A 225 3.63 15.10 -5.72
N LEU A 226 2.45 14.74 -5.24
CA LEU A 226 1.63 15.60 -4.37
C LEU A 226 2.38 16.00 -3.10
N PHE A 227 3.14 15.07 -2.51
CA PHE A 227 3.95 15.35 -1.33
C PHE A 227 5.04 16.38 -1.64
N ARG A 228 5.78 16.20 -2.73
CA ARG A 228 6.83 17.11 -3.16
C ARG A 228 6.29 18.51 -3.41
N ASP A 229 5.17 18.62 -4.13
CA ASP A 229 4.58 19.90 -4.50
C ASP A 229 4.08 20.65 -3.26
N GLU A 230 3.42 19.94 -2.33
CA GLU A 230 3.01 20.51 -1.04
C GLU A 230 4.22 20.92 -0.17
N LYS A 231 5.32 20.17 -0.21
CA LYS A 231 6.55 20.52 0.51
C LYS A 231 7.20 21.79 -0.03
N ARG A 232 7.27 21.95 -1.36
CA ARG A 232 7.76 23.19 -2.01
C ARG A 232 6.89 24.39 -1.67
N ARG A 233 5.57 24.22 -1.74
CA ARG A 233 4.60 25.27 -1.37
C ARG A 233 4.79 25.74 0.08
N ARG A 234 5.07 24.82 1.01
CA ARG A 234 5.36 25.14 2.42
C ARG A 234 6.69 25.85 2.62
N ASN A 235 7.66 25.59 1.76
CA ASN A 235 8.98 26.22 1.80
C ASN A 235 9.02 27.57 1.05
N GLY A 236 7.96 27.93 0.32
CA GLY A 236 7.90 29.15 -0.49
C GLY A 236 8.74 29.08 -1.77
N GLU A 237 8.91 27.89 -2.35
CA GLU A 237 9.73 27.62 -3.54
C GLU A 237 8.90 27.55 -4.85
N ASP A 238 7.83 28.36 -4.97
CA ASP A 238 6.92 28.36 -6.13
C ASP A 238 7.58 28.84 -7.45
#